data_AF-A0A368FZX3-F1
#
_entry.id   AF-A0A368FZX3-F1
#
_cell.length_a   1.000
_cell.length_b   1.000
_cell.length_c   1.000
_cell.angle_alpha   90.00
_cell.angle_beta   90.00
_cell.angle_gamma   90.00
#
_symmetry.space_group_name_H-M   'P 1'
#
loop_
_entity.id
_entity.type
_entity.pdbx_description
1 polymer ?
#
loop_
_entity_poly.entity_id
_entity_poly.type
_entity_poly.pdbx_seq_one_letter_code
_entity_poly.pdbx_strand_id
1 'polypeptide(L)'
;MWILFHIEGFAISRLPYFSASNLMFVKHFKGFFALANIRGGGEYGERWHKGGMRENKQNVFDDFIGAAEFLINNNYTNRKK
;
A
#
# COMPACT_ATOMS: atom_id res chain seq x y z
N MET A 1 -3.15 16.13 4.16
CA MET A 1 -4.22 15.22 4.60
C MET A 1 -3.50 13.98 5.06
N TRP A 2 -3.82 13.36 6.20
CA TRP A 2 -3.07 12.18 6.64
C TRP A 2 -3.48 10.96 5.82
N ILE A 3 -2.51 10.12 5.44
CA ILE A 3 -2.76 8.86 4.74
C ILE A 3 -2.40 7.68 5.65
N LEU A 4 -3.33 6.74 5.80
CA LEU A 4 -3.05 5.42 6.40
C LEU A 4 -2.74 4.43 5.27
N PHE A 5 -1.51 3.95 5.23
CA PHE A 5 -1.04 2.95 4.28
C PHE A 5 -1.10 1.54 4.86
N HIS A 6 -1.40 0.56 4.02
CA HIS A 6 -1.19 -0.86 4.31
C HIS A 6 -0.32 -1.49 3.23
N ILE A 7 0.62 -2.31 3.68
CA ILE A 7 1.60 -3.01 2.85
C ILE A 7 1.67 -4.45 3.31
N GLU A 8 1.58 -5.40 2.39
CA GLU A 8 1.72 -6.83 2.70
C GLU A 8 2.69 -7.53 1.76
N GLY A 9 3.16 -8.70 2.18
CA GLY A 9 4.08 -9.56 1.44
C GLY A 9 3.93 -11.01 1.87
N PHE A 10 4.89 -11.88 1.54
CA PHE A 10 4.86 -13.31 1.89
C PHE A 10 3.74 -14.11 1.20
N ALA A 11 3.46 -13.79 -0.08
CA ALA A 11 2.44 -14.45 -0.89
C ALA A 11 0.99 -14.24 -0.39
N ILE A 12 0.80 -13.37 0.60
CA ILE A 12 -0.52 -13.00 1.10
C ILE A 12 -1.10 -11.94 0.15
N SER A 13 -2.33 -12.16 -0.30
CA SER A 13 -3.09 -11.20 -1.09
C SER A 13 -3.95 -10.32 -0.17
N ARG A 14 -3.85 -9.01 -0.30
CA ARG A 14 -4.79 -8.09 0.35
C ARG A 14 -5.99 -7.80 -0.51
N LEU A 15 -7.09 -8.48 -0.20
CA LEU A 15 -8.41 -8.20 -0.76
C LEU A 15 -9.13 -7.09 0.03
N PRO A 16 -10.12 -6.41 -0.58
CA PRO A 16 -10.95 -5.45 0.13
C PRO A 16 -11.62 -6.11 1.34
N TYR A 17 -11.55 -5.45 2.49
CA TYR A 17 -12.21 -5.90 3.73
C TYR A 17 -12.69 -4.69 4.52
N PHE A 18 -13.71 -4.91 5.37
CA PHE A 18 -14.20 -3.87 6.26
C PHE A 18 -13.28 -3.74 7.48
N SER A 19 -12.96 -2.49 7.83
CA SER A 19 -12.23 -2.14 9.06
C SER A 19 -12.91 -0.96 9.73
N ALA A 20 -13.45 -1.18 10.94
CA ALA A 20 -14.02 -0.11 11.75
C ALA A 20 -12.99 0.98 12.04
N SER A 21 -11.73 0.62 12.28
CA SER A 21 -10.63 1.56 12.50
C SER A 21 -10.38 2.45 11.27
N ASN A 22 -10.39 1.88 10.06
CA ASN A 22 -10.20 2.65 8.83
C ASN A 22 -11.38 3.60 8.60
N LEU A 23 -12.61 3.14 8.86
CA LEU A 23 -13.79 3.98 8.79
C LEU A 23 -13.71 5.16 9.77
N MET A 24 -13.30 4.90 11.03
CA MET A 24 -13.14 5.94 12.03
C MET A 24 -12.07 6.96 11.64
N PHE A 25 -10.94 6.50 11.07
CA PHE A 25 -9.88 7.36 10.55
C PHE A 25 -10.40 8.31 9.46
N VAL A 26 -11.05 7.76 8.44
CA VAL A 26 -11.58 8.56 7.33
C VAL A 26 -12.66 9.53 7.81
N LYS A 27 -13.58 9.07 8.65
CA LYS A 27 -14.73 9.86 9.12
C LYS A 27 -14.33 11.00 10.07
N HIS A 28 -13.43 10.75 11.02
CA HIS A 28 -13.12 11.71 12.09
C HIS A 28 -11.85 12.52 11.87
N PHE A 29 -10.86 11.97 11.17
CA PHE A 29 -9.58 12.65 10.94
C PHE A 29 -9.48 13.27 9.54
N LYS A 30 -10.56 13.16 8.75
CA LYS A 30 -10.59 13.59 7.33
C LYS A 30 -9.40 13.03 6.55
N GLY A 31 -8.96 11.83 6.90
CA GLY A 31 -7.82 11.16 6.29
C GLY A 31 -8.22 10.33 5.07
N PHE A 32 -7.24 9.94 4.26
CA PHE A 32 -7.43 8.96 3.18
C PHE A 32 -6.84 7.62 3.59
N PHE A 33 -7.56 6.54 3.31
CA PHE A 33 -7.01 5.19 3.41
C PHE A 33 -6.51 4.74 2.04
N ALA A 34 -5.26 4.29 1.97
CA ALA A 34 -4.65 3.79 0.74
C ALA A 34 -4.12 2.37 0.96
N LEU A 35 -4.57 1.44 0.12
CA LEU A 35 -4.05 0.08 0.06
C LEU A 35 -3.23 -0.07 -1.22
N ALA A 36 -1.95 -0.39 -1.08
CA ALA A 36 -1.06 -0.64 -2.21
C ALA A 36 -0.75 -2.14 -2.27
N ASN A 37 -1.27 -2.82 -3.29
CA ASN A 37 -0.97 -4.23 -3.56
C ASN A 37 0.38 -4.36 -4.27
N ILE A 38 1.46 -4.32 -3.49
CA ILE A 38 2.84 -4.31 -3.99
C ILE A 38 3.38 -5.73 -4.26
N ARG A 39 4.51 -5.84 -4.97
CA ARG A 39 5.21 -7.12 -5.21
C ARG A 39 5.60 -7.80 -3.91
N GLY A 40 5.73 -9.13 -3.95
CA GLY A 40 5.96 -9.97 -2.78
C GLY A 40 4.67 -10.50 -2.14
N GLY A 41 3.51 -9.89 -2.43
CA GLY A 41 2.18 -10.42 -2.12
C GLY A 41 1.74 -11.53 -3.08
N GLY A 42 0.51 -12.01 -2.90
CA GLY A 42 -0.08 -13.11 -3.66
C GLY A 42 -1.03 -12.69 -4.78
N GLU A 43 -1.24 -11.39 -4.98
CA GLU A 43 -2.37 -10.85 -5.76
C GLU A 43 -2.41 -11.34 -7.21
N TYR A 44 -1.22 -11.52 -7.80
CA TYR A 44 -1.05 -12.01 -9.17
C TYR A 44 -0.26 -13.34 -9.21
N GLY A 45 -0.37 -14.15 -8.15
CA GLY A 45 0.24 -15.47 -8.04
C GLY A 45 1.76 -15.47 -7.85
N GLU A 46 2.39 -16.63 -8.07
CA GLU A 46 3.78 -16.90 -7.69
C GLU A 46 4.80 -15.94 -8.33
N ARG A 47 4.54 -15.47 -9.55
CA ARG A 47 5.42 -14.51 -10.23
C ARG A 47 5.48 -13.18 -9.46
N TRP A 48 4.34 -12.74 -8.90
CA TRP A 48 4.26 -11.53 -8.11
C TRP A 48 4.98 -11.67 -6.77
N HIS A 49 4.81 -12.84 -6.13
CA HIS A 49 5.50 -13.17 -4.90
C HIS A 49 7.02 -13.20 -5.07
N LYS A 50 7.53 -13.91 -6.10
CA LYS A 50 8.97 -13.97 -6.42
C LYS A 50 9.55 -12.63 -6.84
N GLY A 51 8.72 -11.75 -7.40
CA GLY A 51 9.08 -10.38 -7.74
C GLY A 51 9.45 -9.51 -6.53
N GLY A 52 9.14 -9.93 -5.31
CA GLY A 52 9.41 -9.17 -4.07
C GLY A 52 10.10 -9.96 -2.96
N MET A 53 10.81 -11.06 -3.28
CA MET A 53 11.54 -11.87 -2.28
C MET A 53 13.05 -11.87 -2.51
N ARG A 54 13.81 -12.14 -1.43
CA ARG A 54 15.28 -12.33 -1.47
C ARG A 54 15.97 -11.15 -2.17
N GLU A 55 16.78 -11.40 -3.20
CA GLU A 55 17.48 -10.37 -3.99
C GLU A 55 16.53 -9.36 -4.65
N ASN A 56 15.27 -9.75 -4.90
CA ASN A 56 14.25 -8.86 -5.45
C ASN A 56 13.53 -8.05 -4.37
N LYS A 57 13.95 -8.09 -3.10
CA LYS A 57 13.23 -7.41 -2.02
C LYS A 57 13.18 -5.89 -2.21
N GLN A 58 14.16 -5.31 -2.92
CA GLN A 58 14.18 -3.88 -3.25
C GLN A 58 12.91 -3.45 -4.01
N ASN A 59 12.40 -4.30 -4.90
CA ASN A 59 11.16 -4.04 -5.65
C ASN A 59 9.95 -3.74 -4.74
N VAL A 60 9.90 -4.34 -3.56
CA VAL A 60 8.83 -4.11 -2.57
C VAL A 60 8.89 -2.68 -2.05
N PHE A 61 10.10 -2.18 -1.77
CA PHE A 61 10.30 -0.81 -1.34
C PHE A 61 10.05 0.17 -2.47
N ASP A 62 10.50 -0.16 -3.69
CA ASP A 62 10.28 0.68 -4.87
C ASP A 62 8.79 0.82 -5.20
N ASP A 63 8.02 -0.28 -5.12
CA ASP A 63 6.57 -0.24 -5.30
C ASP A 63 5.89 0.63 -4.23
N PHE A 64 6.36 0.56 -2.99
CA PHE A 64 5.82 1.38 -1.91
C PHE A 64 6.14 2.87 -2.08
N ILE A 65 7.37 3.19 -2.50
CA ILE A 65 7.77 4.55 -2.84
C ILE A 65 6.93 5.06 -4.02
N GLY A 66 6.77 4.25 -5.07
CA GLY A 66 5.94 4.59 -6.23
C GLY A 66 4.48 4.86 -5.86
N ALA A 67 3.91 4.09 -4.92
CA ALA A 67 2.57 4.35 -4.41
C ALA A 67 2.48 5.70 -3.67
N ALA A 68 3.48 6.05 -2.86
CA ALA A 68 3.52 7.35 -2.20
C ALA A 68 3.68 8.51 -3.20
N GLU A 69 4.58 8.36 -4.18
CA GLU A 69 4.77 9.35 -5.25
C GLU A 69 3.50 9.54 -6.08
N PHE A 70 2.78 8.46 -6.40
CA PHE A 70 1.50 8.54 -7.08
C PHE A 70 0.50 9.40 -6.30
N LEU A 71 0.38 9.19 -4.98
CA LEU A 71 -0.56 9.96 -4.15
C LEU A 71 -0.18 11.44 -4.05
N ILE A 72 1.12 11.74 -4.01
CA ILE A 72 1.62 13.12 -4.01
C ILE A 72 1.34 13.78 -5.36
N ASN A 73 1.68 13.13 -6.47
CA ASN A 73 1.53 13.67 -7.82
C ASN A 73 0.06 13.91 -8.22
N ASN A 74 -0.86 13.14 -7.65
CA ASN A 74 -2.31 13.29 -7.85
C ASN A 74 -2.99 14.17 -6.78
N ASN A 75 -2.22 14.89 -5.96
CA ASN A 75 -2.73 15.85 -4.96
C ASN A 75 -3.59 15.24 -3.83
N TYR A 76 -3.46 13.94 -3.55
CA TYR A 76 -4.11 13.32 -2.38
C TYR A 76 -3.38 13.68 -1.07
N THR A 77 -2.06 13.82 -1.10
CA THR A 77 -1.23 14.32 0.02
C THR A 77 0.04 15.04 -0.45
N ASN A 78 0.98 15.33 0.45
CA ASN A 78 2.31 15.84 0.16
C ASN A 78 3.36 15.18 1.06
N ARG A 79 4.66 15.36 0.77
CA ARG A 79 5.77 14.71 1.52
C ARG A 79 5.78 14.96 3.04
N LYS A 80 5.15 16.02 3.55
CA LYS A 80 5.11 16.35 4.99
C LYS A 80 3.88 15.80 5.72
N LYS A 81 2.92 15.19 5.02
CA LYS A 81 1.61 14.78 5.55
C LYS A 81 1.22 13.38 5.09
#